data_AF-A0A524GJ69-F1
#
_entry.id   AF-A0A524GJ69-F1
#
_cell.length_a   1.000
_cell.length_b   1.000
_cell.length_c   1.000
_cell.angle_alpha   90.00
_cell.angle_beta   90.00
_cell.angle_gamma   90.00
#
_symmetry.space_group_name_H-M   'P 1'
#
loop_
_entity.id
_entity.type
_entity.pdbx_description
1 polymer ?
#
loop_
_entity_poly.entity_id
_entity_poly.type
_entity_poly.pdbx_seq_one_letter_code
_entity_poly.pdbx_strand_id
1 'polypeptide(L)'
;MRGRDANKNRTPRCYRGVTFDTGDHLGGGWLRVLDQLDEAVIVLDHQRILQHVNQAARRLLGYEQGQPVGGRCRLTTRGVDCENACPLTFALETGLETVRNFTTVYHSIDGRALHLDVTVIPLADAAGEFCGAVEILRPNQPRPGFYTCGQSETALALQRRAAELAGRDCDLIVVGDRPSCLDVARTIHRFSGLPDGLFSVWGGAWDDPTPWPPGTMYAYGHGVYSEVAEHRPEGWRIVVGMSTLNDEPDGSEIWDLPPLDDLSADLPRMIGAWVEEMAPGKSISAAALEQLVLMAGGNGLEEVERTLATALAAASDRVDLEHLPVDGYRTVLVEELMKTGNPLAALEERVLREVVERCGWRMQEAAERLGISRVTLWRKMKDLGIEKSS
;
A
#
# COMPACT_ATOMS: atom_id res chain seq x y z
N MET A 1 48.46 -18.32 -25.14
CA MET A 1 49.13 -18.25 -23.82
C MET A 1 48.84 -16.86 -23.25
N ARG A 2 48.08 -16.63 -22.18
CA ARG A 2 47.85 -17.39 -20.93
C ARG A 2 46.35 -17.39 -20.59
N GLY A 3 45.87 -18.52 -20.07
CA GLY A 3 44.50 -18.68 -19.59
C GLY A 3 44.24 -17.96 -18.27
N ARG A 4 42.95 -17.69 -18.01
CA ARG A 4 42.41 -17.48 -16.66
C ARG A 4 41.32 -18.52 -16.45
N ASP A 5 41.75 -19.67 -15.93
CA ASP A 5 40.87 -20.65 -15.33
C ASP A 5 40.59 -20.27 -13.86
N ALA A 6 39.38 -20.63 -13.45
CA ALA A 6 38.96 -21.00 -12.11
C ALA A 6 39.07 -19.94 -11.01
N ASN A 7 37.97 -19.21 -10.78
CA ASN A 7 37.68 -18.72 -9.44
C ASN A 7 37.06 -19.86 -8.62
N LYS A 8 37.77 -20.18 -7.55
CA LYS A 8 37.68 -21.37 -6.72
C LYS A 8 36.35 -21.48 -5.97
N ASN A 9 35.85 -22.71 -5.93
CA ASN A 9 35.08 -23.34 -4.85
C ASN A 9 35.19 -22.56 -3.52
N ARG A 10 34.13 -21.85 -3.14
CA ARG A 10 33.82 -21.64 -1.73
C ARG A 10 33.24 -22.95 -1.22
N THR A 11 33.99 -23.61 -0.35
CA THR A 11 33.57 -24.78 0.42
C THR A 11 32.22 -24.50 1.12
N PRO A 12 31.23 -25.40 1.04
CA PRO A 12 30.00 -25.24 1.81
C PRO A 12 30.33 -25.34 3.29
N ARG A 13 29.84 -24.37 4.09
CA ARG A 13 29.83 -24.47 5.55
C ARG A 13 28.86 -25.58 5.92
N CYS A 14 29.28 -26.52 6.79
CA CYS A 14 28.41 -27.53 7.37
C CYS A 14 27.13 -26.85 7.89
N TYR A 15 25.99 -27.23 7.31
CA TYR A 15 24.69 -26.64 7.57
C TYR A 15 23.98 -27.45 8.66
N ARG A 16 23.34 -26.77 9.62
CA ARG A 16 22.45 -27.41 10.59
C ARG A 16 21.04 -27.33 10.03
N GLY A 17 20.65 -28.32 9.24
CA GLY A 17 19.25 -28.55 8.87
C GLY A 17 18.60 -29.53 9.81
N VAL A 18 17.27 -29.70 9.69
CA VAL A 18 16.63 -30.86 10.30
C VAL A 18 17.22 -32.11 9.65
N THR A 19 17.95 -32.91 10.42
CA THR A 19 18.58 -34.14 9.93
C THR A 19 17.48 -35.14 9.61
N PHE A 20 17.32 -35.46 8.33
CA PHE A 20 16.28 -36.38 7.87
C PHE A 20 16.82 -37.82 7.91
N ASP A 21 16.78 -38.46 9.08
CA ASP A 21 16.97 -39.90 9.20
C ASP A 21 15.63 -40.55 9.54
N THR A 22 14.85 -40.87 8.50
CA THR A 22 13.54 -41.54 8.68
C THR A 22 13.65 -43.06 8.75
N GLY A 23 14.84 -43.63 8.50
CA GLY A 23 14.98 -45.04 8.12
C GLY A 23 14.01 -45.44 6.98
N ASP A 24 13.89 -46.74 6.71
CA ASP A 24 12.88 -47.29 5.77
C ASP A 24 11.43 -47.16 6.29
N HIS A 25 11.19 -46.54 7.45
CA HIS A 25 9.91 -46.60 8.16
C HIS A 25 8.85 -45.61 7.63
N LEU A 26 9.25 -44.52 6.97
CA LEU A 26 8.30 -43.54 6.43
C LEU A 26 8.24 -43.50 4.89
N GLY A 27 9.18 -44.14 4.17
CA GLY A 27 9.15 -44.32 2.71
C GLY A 27 8.65 -43.10 1.92
N GLY A 28 7.85 -43.31 0.87
CA GLY A 28 7.05 -42.24 0.23
C GLY A 28 5.75 -41.89 1.00
N GLY A 29 5.54 -42.47 2.18
CA GLY A 29 4.32 -42.34 2.98
C GLY A 29 4.14 -40.97 3.62
N TRP A 30 5.23 -40.28 3.98
CA TRP A 30 5.16 -38.93 4.54
C TRP A 30 4.59 -37.89 3.55
N LEU A 31 4.79 -38.08 2.24
CA LEU A 31 4.13 -37.25 1.22
C LEU A 31 2.61 -37.37 1.29
N ARG A 32 2.09 -38.58 1.58
CA ARG A 32 0.65 -38.79 1.81
C ARG A 32 0.18 -38.11 3.10
N VAL A 33 1.04 -38.00 4.11
CA VAL A 33 0.73 -37.23 5.32
C VAL A 33 0.61 -35.74 5.00
N LEU A 34 1.53 -35.19 4.20
CA LEU A 34 1.47 -33.79 3.75
C LEU A 34 0.21 -33.48 2.94
N ASP A 35 -0.28 -34.44 2.14
CA ASP A 35 -1.53 -34.31 1.40
C ASP A 35 -2.78 -34.21 2.30
N GLN A 36 -2.71 -34.66 3.56
CA GLN A 36 -3.79 -34.52 4.53
C GLN A 36 -3.74 -33.21 5.32
N LEU A 37 -2.70 -32.39 5.11
CA LEU A 37 -2.59 -31.10 5.81
C LEU A 37 -3.42 -30.02 5.11
N ASP A 38 -4.11 -29.22 5.92
CA ASP A 38 -4.82 -28.03 5.45
C ASP A 38 -3.87 -26.86 5.14
N GLU A 39 -2.66 -26.86 5.69
CA GLU A 39 -1.61 -25.90 5.33
C GLU A 39 -1.08 -26.18 3.92
N ALA A 40 -0.82 -25.12 3.15
CA ALA A 40 -0.20 -25.24 1.84
C ALA A 40 1.29 -25.58 2.00
N VAL A 41 1.69 -26.76 1.55
CA VAL A 41 3.07 -27.26 1.67
C VAL A 41 3.63 -27.61 0.30
N ILE A 42 4.86 -27.15 0.06
CA ILE A 42 5.67 -27.53 -1.10
C ILE A 42 7.01 -28.11 -0.65
N VAL A 43 7.53 -29.06 -1.43
CA VAL A 43 8.82 -29.71 -1.18
C VAL A 43 9.70 -29.51 -2.40
N LEU A 44 10.93 -29.07 -2.13
CA LEU A 44 11.99 -28.83 -3.11
C LEU A 44 13.14 -29.82 -2.88
N ASP A 45 13.80 -30.25 -3.95
CA ASP A 45 15.07 -30.98 -3.84
C ASP A 45 16.29 -30.05 -3.70
N HIS A 46 17.48 -30.64 -3.59
CA HIS A 46 18.77 -29.93 -3.53
C HIS A 46 19.06 -29.02 -4.75
N GLN A 47 18.40 -29.25 -5.88
CA GLN A 47 18.48 -28.40 -7.08
C GLN A 47 17.37 -27.35 -7.14
N ARG A 48 16.57 -27.22 -6.06
CA ARG A 48 15.41 -26.33 -5.92
C ARG A 48 14.29 -26.63 -6.94
N ILE A 49 14.18 -27.89 -7.35
CA ILE A 49 13.11 -28.38 -8.22
C ILE A 49 11.97 -28.86 -7.33
N LEU A 50 10.74 -28.46 -7.67
CA LEU A 50 9.53 -28.91 -6.99
C LEU A 50 9.36 -30.43 -7.14
N GLN A 51 9.41 -31.13 -6.02
CA GLN A 51 9.20 -32.58 -5.92
C GLN A 51 7.79 -32.92 -5.45
N HIS A 52 7.18 -32.07 -4.62
CA HIS A 52 5.82 -32.29 -4.12
C HIS A 52 5.10 -30.96 -3.85
N VAL A 53 3.80 -30.95 -4.11
CA VAL A 53 2.88 -29.84 -3.86
C VAL A 53 1.57 -30.44 -3.41
N ASN A 54 1.23 -30.24 -2.14
CA ASN A 54 0.04 -30.84 -1.55
C ASN A 54 -1.26 -30.19 -2.07
N GLN A 55 -2.41 -30.77 -1.72
CA GLN A 55 -3.70 -30.27 -2.23
C GLN A 55 -3.99 -28.81 -1.84
N ALA A 56 -3.61 -28.40 -0.62
CA ALA A 56 -3.78 -27.03 -0.16
C ALA A 56 -2.91 -26.04 -0.96
N ALA A 57 -1.64 -26.38 -1.22
CA ALA A 57 -0.75 -25.56 -2.05
C ALA A 57 -1.21 -25.48 -3.51
N ARG A 58 -1.73 -26.58 -4.07
CA ARG A 58 -2.32 -26.57 -5.43
C ARG A 58 -3.47 -25.57 -5.52
N ARG A 59 -4.42 -25.62 -4.59
CA ARG A 59 -5.56 -24.67 -4.55
C ARG A 59 -5.09 -23.22 -4.41
N LEU A 60 -4.13 -22.98 -3.50
CA LEU A 60 -3.59 -21.65 -3.25
C LEU A 60 -2.91 -21.06 -4.49
N LEU A 61 -2.08 -21.87 -5.16
CA LEU A 61 -1.31 -21.47 -6.34
C LEU A 61 -2.11 -21.52 -7.65
N GLY A 62 -3.38 -21.94 -7.60
CA GLY A 62 -4.29 -21.99 -8.75
C GLY A 62 -4.11 -23.20 -9.68
N TYR A 63 -3.42 -24.26 -9.24
CA TYR A 63 -3.26 -25.49 -10.04
C TYR A 63 -4.49 -26.40 -9.94
N GLU A 64 -4.89 -26.95 -11.08
CA GLU A 64 -5.93 -27.98 -11.13
C GLU A 64 -5.43 -29.32 -10.55
N GLN A 65 -6.38 -30.19 -10.18
CA GLN A 65 -6.04 -31.52 -9.69
C GLN A 65 -5.41 -32.36 -10.81
N GLY A 66 -4.25 -32.95 -10.56
CA GLY A 66 -3.52 -33.74 -11.56
C GLY A 66 -2.72 -32.93 -12.57
N GLN A 67 -2.89 -31.59 -12.62
CA GLN A 67 -2.02 -30.73 -13.41
C GLN A 67 -0.56 -30.90 -12.93
N PRO A 68 0.41 -31.11 -13.83
CA PRO A 68 1.81 -31.19 -13.45
C PRO A 68 2.27 -29.86 -12.90
N VAL A 69 2.86 -29.90 -11.71
CA VAL A 69 3.52 -28.75 -11.08
C VAL A 69 5.02 -29.01 -11.20
N GLY A 70 5.75 -28.20 -11.95
CA GLY A 70 7.16 -28.49 -12.25
C GLY A 70 7.98 -27.27 -12.62
N GLY A 71 9.30 -27.40 -12.45
CA GLY A 71 10.30 -26.36 -12.72
C GLY A 71 11.17 -26.05 -11.50
N ARG A 72 12.22 -25.24 -11.71
CA ARG A 72 12.88 -24.52 -10.61
C ARG A 72 11.85 -23.59 -9.98
N CYS A 73 11.90 -23.36 -8.67
CA CYS A 73 11.00 -22.44 -7.98
C CYS A 73 10.98 -21.06 -8.67
N ARG A 74 10.02 -20.85 -9.59
CA ARG A 74 9.75 -19.61 -10.33
C ARG A 74 8.55 -18.85 -9.76
N LEU A 75 8.01 -19.34 -8.64
CA LEU A 75 6.77 -18.88 -8.03
C LEU A 75 6.87 -17.44 -7.52
N THR A 76 8.08 -16.94 -7.26
CA THR A 76 8.35 -15.57 -6.79
C THR A 76 8.71 -14.59 -7.91
N THR A 77 9.38 -15.01 -8.99
CA THR A 77 10.08 -14.06 -9.88
C THR A 77 9.76 -14.13 -11.37
N ARG A 78 8.81 -14.96 -11.82
CA ARG A 78 8.48 -15.14 -13.26
C ARG A 78 9.72 -15.31 -14.17
N GLY A 79 10.81 -15.91 -13.66
CA GLY A 79 12.03 -16.16 -14.45
C GLY A 79 13.11 -15.08 -14.39
N VAL A 80 12.97 -14.06 -13.54
CA VAL A 80 14.09 -13.16 -13.19
C VAL A 80 14.88 -13.80 -12.05
N ASP A 81 16.20 -13.85 -12.18
CA ASP A 81 17.09 -14.60 -11.29
C ASP A 81 16.85 -14.30 -9.79
N CYS A 82 16.77 -15.38 -9.01
CA CYS A 82 16.41 -15.42 -7.58
C CYS A 82 17.53 -14.90 -6.65
N GLU A 83 18.24 -13.84 -7.02
CA GLU A 83 19.50 -13.50 -6.35
C GLU A 83 19.34 -12.63 -5.09
N ASN A 84 18.23 -11.91 -4.89
CA ASN A 84 18.19 -10.88 -3.83
C ASN A 84 17.11 -11.01 -2.75
N ALA A 85 16.18 -11.99 -2.80
CA ALA A 85 15.09 -12.09 -1.80
C ALA A 85 14.48 -13.49 -1.59
N CYS A 86 15.26 -14.57 -1.79
CA CYS A 86 14.76 -15.95 -1.58
C CYS A 86 14.93 -16.39 -0.11
N PRO A 87 13.85 -16.77 0.62
CA PRO A 87 13.94 -17.19 2.01
C PRO A 87 14.80 -18.45 2.22
N LEU A 88 14.82 -19.35 1.24
CA LEU A 88 15.70 -20.52 1.26
C LEU A 88 17.17 -20.13 1.09
N THR A 89 17.50 -19.22 0.18
CA THR A 89 18.87 -18.69 0.06
C THR A 89 19.31 -18.06 1.37
N PHE A 90 18.45 -17.22 1.97
CA PHE A 90 18.71 -16.60 3.27
C PHE A 90 18.96 -17.66 4.36
N ALA A 91 18.12 -18.69 4.46
CA ALA A 91 18.29 -19.78 5.42
C ALA A 91 19.64 -20.51 5.27
N LEU A 92 20.03 -20.81 4.02
CA LEU A 92 21.26 -21.52 3.70
C LEU A 92 22.51 -20.67 3.96
N GLU A 93 22.49 -19.38 3.59
CA GLU A 93 23.61 -18.46 3.80
C GLU A 93 23.85 -18.12 5.27
N THR A 94 22.75 -18.01 6.05
CA THR A 94 22.80 -17.72 7.48
C THR A 94 22.94 -18.96 8.36
N GLY A 95 22.75 -20.16 7.79
CA GLY A 95 22.85 -21.42 8.52
C GLY A 95 21.68 -21.68 9.48
N LEU A 96 20.50 -21.13 9.19
CA LEU A 96 19.31 -21.27 10.03
C LEU A 96 18.57 -22.59 9.74
N GLU A 97 18.25 -23.36 10.79
CA GLU A 97 17.44 -24.59 10.71
C GLU A 97 16.01 -24.34 10.19
N THR A 98 15.49 -23.13 10.39
CA THR A 98 14.17 -22.72 9.90
C THR A 98 14.13 -21.20 9.78
N VAL A 99 13.51 -20.71 8.71
CA VAL A 99 13.08 -19.32 8.56
C VAL A 99 11.57 -19.28 8.70
N ARG A 100 11.03 -18.49 9.63
CA ARG A 100 9.59 -18.38 9.88
C ARG A 100 9.09 -16.99 9.50
N ASN A 101 7.82 -16.91 9.12
CA ASN A 101 7.10 -15.66 8.85
C ASN A 101 7.85 -14.73 7.87
N PHE A 102 8.47 -15.31 6.84
CA PHE A 102 9.10 -14.51 5.80
C PHE A 102 8.02 -14.00 4.85
N THR A 103 7.67 -12.73 4.98
CA THR A 103 6.67 -12.09 4.13
C THR A 103 7.20 -11.90 2.71
N THR A 104 6.46 -12.39 1.73
CA THR A 104 6.83 -12.35 0.30
C THR A 104 5.59 -12.45 -0.58
N VAL A 105 5.77 -12.18 -1.87
CA VAL A 105 4.70 -12.27 -2.87
C VAL A 105 5.02 -13.39 -3.84
N TYR A 106 4.10 -14.34 -3.95
CA TYR A 106 4.12 -15.37 -4.99
C TYR A 106 3.11 -14.98 -6.07
N HIS A 107 3.22 -15.59 -7.24
CA HIS A 107 2.19 -15.48 -8.27
C HIS A 107 1.55 -16.85 -8.49
N SER A 108 0.22 -16.91 -8.50
CA SER A 108 -0.49 -18.10 -8.98
C SER A 108 -0.26 -18.31 -10.47
N ILE A 109 -0.65 -19.48 -10.97
CA ILE A 109 -0.48 -19.84 -12.39
C ILE A 109 -1.23 -18.91 -13.36
N ASP A 110 -2.33 -18.31 -12.91
CA ASP A 110 -3.12 -17.30 -13.62
C ASP A 110 -2.53 -15.88 -13.53
N GLY A 111 -1.41 -15.72 -12.80
CA GLY A 111 -0.69 -14.47 -12.67
C GLY A 111 -1.11 -13.58 -11.51
N ARG A 112 -2.14 -13.96 -10.72
CA ARG A 112 -2.58 -13.19 -9.55
C ARG A 112 -1.51 -13.19 -8.45
N ALA A 113 -1.32 -12.03 -7.82
CA ALA A 113 -0.43 -11.88 -6.67
C ALA A 113 -1.00 -12.58 -5.43
N LEU A 114 -0.15 -13.35 -4.76
CA LEU A 114 -0.42 -14.07 -3.53
C LEU A 114 0.54 -13.55 -2.47
N HIS A 115 0.03 -12.74 -1.54
CA HIS A 115 0.78 -12.28 -0.39
C HIS A 115 0.88 -13.43 0.60
N LEU A 116 2.10 -13.84 0.94
CA LEU A 116 2.35 -15.02 1.74
C LEU A 116 3.34 -14.73 2.87
N ASP A 117 3.07 -15.29 4.04
CA ASP A 117 4.09 -15.55 5.05
C ASP A 117 4.62 -16.97 4.85
N VAL A 118 5.86 -17.07 4.38
CA VAL A 118 6.49 -18.36 4.07
C VAL A 118 7.35 -18.82 5.24
N THR A 119 7.19 -20.07 5.63
CA THR A 119 8.14 -20.77 6.49
C THR A 119 8.97 -21.73 5.65
N VAL A 120 10.29 -21.61 5.71
CA VAL A 120 11.22 -22.50 5.00
C VAL A 120 11.99 -23.33 6.01
N ILE A 121 11.98 -24.64 5.83
CA ILE A 121 12.71 -25.62 6.63
C ILE A 121 13.66 -26.37 5.69
N PRO A 122 14.95 -26.01 5.66
CA PRO A 122 15.91 -26.75 4.84
C PRO A 122 16.22 -28.11 5.49
N LEU A 123 16.36 -29.11 4.64
CA LEU A 123 16.59 -30.50 5.00
C LEU A 123 18.06 -30.84 4.74
N ALA A 124 18.68 -31.56 5.68
CA ALA A 124 20.05 -32.04 5.55
C ALA A 124 20.13 -33.56 5.65
N ASP A 125 21.07 -34.16 4.94
CA ASP A 125 21.41 -35.57 5.12
C ASP A 125 22.18 -35.82 6.43
N ALA A 126 22.53 -37.08 6.67
CA ALA A 126 23.33 -37.50 7.82
C ALA A 126 24.75 -36.89 7.85
N ALA A 127 25.27 -36.40 6.71
CA ALA A 127 26.54 -35.70 6.62
C ALA A 127 26.41 -34.18 6.89
N GLY A 128 25.18 -33.67 7.03
CA GLY A 128 24.89 -32.25 7.21
C GLY A 128 24.87 -31.45 5.90
N GLU A 129 24.78 -32.13 4.75
CA GLU A 129 24.70 -31.51 3.44
C GLU A 129 23.25 -31.25 3.04
N PHE A 130 23.01 -30.13 2.36
CA PHE A 130 21.67 -29.71 1.94
C PHE A 130 21.07 -30.68 0.91
N CYS A 131 19.90 -31.23 1.22
CA CYS A 131 19.21 -32.22 0.39
C CYS A 131 17.91 -31.72 -0.23
N GLY A 132 17.37 -30.61 0.26
CA GLY A 132 16.10 -30.05 -0.18
C GLY A 132 15.47 -29.17 0.88
N ALA A 133 14.25 -28.71 0.67
CA ALA A 133 13.55 -27.86 1.63
C ALA A 133 12.05 -28.13 1.62
N VAL A 134 11.42 -27.94 2.78
CA VAL A 134 9.97 -27.83 2.90
C VAL A 134 9.62 -26.36 3.04
N GLU A 135 8.70 -25.87 2.22
CA GLU A 135 8.12 -24.54 2.38
C GLU A 135 6.64 -24.65 2.73
N ILE A 136 6.25 -23.93 3.77
CA ILE A 136 4.86 -23.81 4.21
C ILE A 136 4.40 -22.40 3.85
N LEU A 137 3.38 -22.33 3.00
CA LEU A 137 2.83 -21.11 2.44
C LEU A 137 1.58 -20.73 3.24
N ARG A 138 1.59 -19.56 3.89
CA ARG A 138 0.41 -19.05 4.59
C ARG A 138 -0.07 -17.77 3.91
N PRO A 139 -1.30 -17.73 3.36
CA PRO A 139 -1.87 -16.49 2.86
C PRO A 139 -1.83 -15.40 3.93
N ASN A 140 -1.33 -14.24 3.56
CA ASN A 140 -1.37 -13.03 4.35
C ASN A 140 -2.12 -11.97 3.53
N GLN A 141 -2.75 -11.01 4.21
CA GLN A 141 -3.25 -9.83 3.53
C GLN A 141 -2.18 -8.74 3.58
N PRO A 142 -1.83 -8.12 2.44
CA PRO A 142 -0.98 -6.94 2.45
C PRO A 142 -1.62 -5.89 3.35
N ARG A 143 -0.79 -5.21 4.16
CA ARG A 143 -1.30 -4.18 5.06
C ARG A 143 -1.98 -3.08 4.21
N PRO A 144 -3.23 -2.70 4.49
CA PRO A 144 -3.85 -1.55 3.83
C PRO A 144 -3.10 -0.26 4.18
N GLY A 145 -3.22 0.75 3.33
CA GLY A 145 -2.80 2.12 3.64
C GLY A 145 -3.69 2.76 4.71
N PHE A 146 -3.28 3.91 5.21
CA PHE A 146 -3.93 4.56 6.35
C PHE A 146 -5.41 4.87 6.08
N TYR A 147 -5.77 5.23 4.85
CA TYR A 147 -7.13 5.60 4.47
C TYR A 147 -8.04 4.37 4.38
N THR A 148 -7.48 3.23 3.98
CA THR A 148 -8.22 1.97 3.80
C THR A 148 -8.18 1.05 5.01
N CYS A 149 -7.41 1.36 6.06
CA CYS A 149 -7.15 0.41 7.16
C CYS A 149 -8.29 0.22 8.19
N GLY A 150 -9.41 0.91 8.04
CA GLY A 150 -10.56 0.89 8.97
C GLY A 150 -11.26 -0.47 9.08
N GLN A 151 -12.26 -0.53 9.97
CA GLN A 151 -13.11 -1.70 10.24
C GLN A 151 -14.60 -1.46 10.00
N SER A 152 -15.02 -0.22 9.73
CA SER A 152 -16.39 0.03 9.27
C SER A 152 -16.71 -0.71 7.98
N GLU A 153 -17.99 -0.86 7.68
CA GLU A 153 -18.43 -1.44 6.40
C GLU A 153 -17.90 -0.65 5.20
N THR A 154 -17.84 0.68 5.32
CA THR A 154 -17.25 1.60 4.32
C THR A 154 -15.77 1.29 4.11
N ALA A 155 -14.98 1.20 5.18
CA ALA A 155 -13.55 0.90 5.09
C ALA A 155 -13.29 -0.52 4.53
N LEU A 156 -14.09 -1.51 4.90
CA LEU A 156 -14.00 -2.86 4.34
C LEU A 156 -14.39 -2.90 2.85
N ALA A 157 -15.36 -2.08 2.43
CA ALA A 157 -15.69 -1.90 1.02
C ALA A 157 -14.53 -1.26 0.24
N LEU A 158 -13.86 -0.26 0.81
CA LEU A 158 -12.65 0.33 0.23
C LEU A 158 -11.55 -0.71 0.03
N GLN A 159 -11.25 -1.52 1.04
CA GLN A 159 -10.24 -2.59 0.94
C GLN A 159 -10.59 -3.61 -0.16
N ARG A 160 -11.85 -4.05 -0.23
CA ARG A 160 -12.31 -4.99 -1.27
C ARG A 160 -12.15 -4.39 -2.66
N ARG A 161 -12.53 -3.12 -2.84
CA ARG A 161 -12.39 -2.42 -4.12
C ARG A 161 -10.92 -2.22 -4.52
N ALA A 162 -10.06 -1.86 -3.58
CA ALA A 162 -8.61 -1.76 -3.82
C ALA A 162 -8.02 -3.12 -4.26
N ALA A 163 -8.44 -4.22 -3.63
CA ALA A 163 -7.99 -5.57 -4.00
C ALA A 163 -8.49 -6.01 -5.37
N GLU A 164 -9.73 -5.65 -5.74
CA GLU A 164 -10.27 -5.88 -7.07
C GLU A 164 -9.45 -5.13 -8.15
N LEU A 165 -9.22 -3.83 -7.95
CA LEU A 165 -8.49 -2.98 -8.89
C LEU A 165 -7.01 -3.37 -9.00
N ALA A 166 -6.40 -3.83 -7.90
CA ALA A 166 -5.03 -4.34 -7.91
C ALA A 166 -4.84 -5.51 -8.89
N GLY A 167 -5.85 -6.36 -9.05
CA GLY A 167 -5.84 -7.49 -9.98
C GLY A 167 -6.10 -7.11 -11.44
N ARG A 168 -6.44 -5.85 -11.75
CA ARG A 168 -6.75 -5.39 -13.11
C ARG A 168 -5.56 -4.66 -13.72
N ASP A 169 -5.31 -4.89 -15.00
CA ASP A 169 -4.31 -4.16 -15.77
C ASP A 169 -4.98 -2.96 -16.46
N CYS A 170 -5.29 -1.92 -15.68
CA CYS A 170 -5.92 -0.70 -16.17
C CYS A 170 -5.41 0.53 -15.44
N ASP A 171 -5.47 1.67 -16.12
CA ASP A 171 -5.25 2.98 -15.51
C ASP A 171 -6.47 3.37 -14.66
N LEU A 172 -6.22 4.14 -13.60
CA LEU A 172 -7.22 4.48 -12.59
C LEU A 172 -7.24 5.98 -12.32
N ILE A 173 -8.45 6.52 -12.19
CA ILE A 173 -8.69 7.87 -11.68
C ILE A 173 -9.36 7.75 -10.33
N VAL A 174 -8.76 8.39 -9.33
CA VAL A 174 -9.27 8.42 -7.96
C VAL A 174 -9.72 9.84 -7.66
N VAL A 175 -10.97 10.00 -7.26
CA VAL A 175 -11.54 11.30 -6.94
C VAL A 175 -11.62 11.46 -5.43
N GLY A 176 -10.94 12.47 -4.89
CA GLY A 176 -10.81 12.73 -3.46
C GLY A 176 -9.68 13.71 -3.14
N ASP A 177 -9.43 13.96 -1.86
CA ASP A 177 -8.28 14.77 -1.44
C ASP A 177 -6.95 14.06 -1.74
N ARG A 178 -5.87 14.85 -1.86
CA ARG A 178 -4.55 14.34 -2.25
C ARG A 178 -4.01 13.23 -1.32
N PRO A 179 -4.03 13.38 0.02
CA PRO A 179 -3.62 12.30 0.94
C PRO A 179 -4.38 11.00 0.71
N SER A 180 -5.70 11.05 0.62
CA SER A 180 -6.55 9.87 0.40
C SER A 180 -6.25 9.19 -0.94
N CYS A 181 -6.14 9.96 -2.02
CA CYS A 181 -5.83 9.43 -3.36
C CYS A 181 -4.46 8.75 -3.40
N LEU A 182 -3.44 9.37 -2.80
CA LEU A 182 -2.09 8.82 -2.75
C LEU A 182 -2.05 7.51 -1.96
N ASP A 183 -2.72 7.47 -0.80
CA ASP A 183 -2.80 6.26 0.03
C ASP A 183 -3.52 5.10 -0.67
N VAL A 184 -4.62 5.39 -1.36
CA VAL A 184 -5.35 4.40 -2.17
C VAL A 184 -4.48 3.90 -3.32
N ALA A 185 -3.77 4.78 -4.02
CA ALA A 185 -2.84 4.39 -5.09
C ALA A 185 -1.73 3.45 -4.56
N ARG A 186 -1.13 3.79 -3.42
CA ARG A 186 -0.13 2.93 -2.75
C ARG A 186 -0.72 1.61 -2.29
N THR A 187 -1.94 1.61 -1.77
CA THR A 187 -2.65 0.39 -1.35
C THR A 187 -2.86 -0.54 -2.54
N ILE A 188 -3.36 -0.03 -3.68
CA ILE A 188 -3.54 -0.82 -4.91
C ILE A 188 -2.22 -1.38 -5.40
N HIS A 189 -1.16 -0.56 -5.45
CA HIS A 189 0.18 -1.00 -5.85
C HIS A 189 0.67 -2.18 -4.98
N ARG A 190 0.61 -2.01 -3.66
CA ARG A 190 0.98 -3.05 -2.69
C ARG A 190 0.14 -4.30 -2.88
N PHE A 191 -1.17 -4.16 -3.05
CA PHE A 191 -2.08 -5.28 -3.24
C PHE A 191 -1.81 -6.04 -4.54
N SER A 192 -1.26 -5.36 -5.55
CA SER A 192 -0.83 -5.96 -6.82
C SER A 192 0.41 -6.82 -6.67
N GLY A 193 1.07 -6.80 -5.51
CA GLY A 193 2.24 -7.63 -5.23
C GLY A 193 3.55 -7.08 -5.80
N LEU A 194 3.54 -5.84 -6.29
CA LEU A 194 4.74 -5.17 -6.77
C LEU A 194 5.59 -4.69 -5.57
N PRO A 195 6.93 -4.73 -5.68
CA PRO A 195 7.82 -4.14 -4.68
C PRO A 195 7.62 -2.63 -4.54
N ASP A 196 7.67 -2.10 -3.32
CA ASP A 196 7.46 -0.68 -3.02
C ASP A 196 8.35 0.28 -3.84
N GLY A 197 9.56 -0.17 -4.22
CA GLY A 197 10.48 0.61 -5.06
C GLY A 197 10.03 0.79 -6.52
N LEU A 198 8.96 0.13 -6.95
CA LEU A 198 8.32 0.31 -8.24
C LEU A 198 7.09 1.23 -8.16
N PHE A 199 6.85 1.87 -7.01
CA PHE A 199 5.87 2.95 -6.91
C PHE A 199 6.58 4.30 -7.04
N SER A 200 6.18 5.09 -8.03
CA SER A 200 6.74 6.42 -8.28
C SER A 200 5.65 7.49 -8.23
N VAL A 201 6.00 8.66 -7.71
CA VAL A 201 5.16 9.86 -7.80
C VAL A 201 5.70 10.73 -8.93
N TRP A 202 4.82 11.13 -9.84
CA TRP A 202 5.18 11.88 -11.03
C TRP A 202 5.78 13.24 -10.68
N GLY A 203 7.03 13.45 -11.11
CA GLY A 203 7.76 14.72 -10.92
C GLY A 203 7.64 15.69 -12.10
N GLY A 204 6.85 15.38 -13.13
CA GLY A 204 6.72 16.17 -14.36
C GLY A 204 7.34 15.53 -15.62
N ALA A 205 8.07 14.42 -15.47
CA ALA A 205 8.63 13.64 -16.58
C ALA A 205 8.90 12.18 -16.14
N TRP A 206 9.05 11.26 -17.12
CA TRP A 206 9.50 9.89 -16.89
C TRP A 206 11.03 9.86 -16.70
N ASP A 207 11.51 9.15 -15.68
CA ASP A 207 12.95 8.95 -15.44
C ASP A 207 13.56 7.95 -16.45
N ASP A 208 14.81 8.22 -16.88
CA ASP A 208 15.62 7.35 -17.74
C ASP A 208 16.90 6.87 -17.01
N PRO A 209 17.18 5.55 -16.92
CA PRO A 209 16.32 4.44 -17.35
C PRO A 209 15.19 4.20 -16.36
N THR A 210 14.00 3.95 -16.91
CA THR A 210 12.83 3.56 -16.11
C THR A 210 13.08 2.19 -15.46
N PRO A 211 12.73 2.00 -14.17
CA PRO A 211 12.88 0.72 -13.50
C PRO A 211 12.15 -0.42 -14.25
N TRP A 212 12.82 -1.58 -14.36
CA TRP A 212 12.22 -2.82 -14.86
C TRP A 212 12.22 -3.87 -13.73
N PRO A 213 11.12 -4.61 -13.50
CA PRO A 213 9.86 -4.60 -14.27
C PRO A 213 9.02 -3.33 -14.08
N PRO A 214 7.98 -3.11 -14.91
CA PRO A 214 7.09 -1.97 -14.78
C PRO A 214 6.39 -1.89 -13.42
N GLY A 215 6.08 -0.67 -13.00
CA GLY A 215 5.53 -0.34 -11.71
C GLY A 215 4.18 0.38 -11.76
N THR A 216 3.93 1.19 -10.73
CA THR A 216 2.78 2.11 -10.66
C THR A 216 3.27 3.54 -10.57
N MET A 217 2.78 4.39 -11.48
CA MET A 217 3.02 5.83 -11.46
C MET A 217 1.78 6.53 -10.88
N TYR A 218 1.99 7.35 -9.86
CA TYR A 218 0.95 8.19 -9.27
C TYR A 218 1.15 9.65 -9.66
N ALA A 219 0.10 10.31 -10.12
CA ALA A 219 0.07 11.76 -10.30
C ALA A 219 -1.15 12.36 -9.61
N TYR A 220 -1.09 13.65 -9.29
CA TYR A 220 -2.23 14.37 -8.72
C TYR A 220 -2.41 15.71 -9.42
N GLY A 221 -3.65 16.01 -9.81
CA GLY A 221 -4.02 17.28 -10.40
C GLY A 221 -4.96 17.15 -11.59
N HIS A 222 -5.62 18.26 -11.91
CA HIS A 222 -6.56 18.33 -13.02
C HIS A 222 -5.82 18.24 -14.37
N GLY A 223 -6.28 17.36 -15.27
CA GLY A 223 -5.72 17.22 -16.62
C GLY A 223 -4.36 16.52 -16.71
N VAL A 224 -3.77 16.12 -15.58
CA VAL A 224 -2.41 15.54 -15.52
C VAL A 224 -2.37 14.14 -16.13
N TYR A 225 -3.51 13.44 -16.26
CA TYR A 225 -3.56 12.12 -16.89
C TYR A 225 -2.95 12.10 -18.29
N SER A 226 -3.33 13.05 -19.15
CA SER A 226 -2.82 13.11 -20.52
C SER A 226 -1.31 13.33 -20.56
N GLU A 227 -0.78 14.17 -19.67
CA GLU A 227 0.66 14.45 -19.58
C GLU A 227 1.48 13.24 -19.12
N VAL A 228 0.96 12.48 -18.14
CA VAL A 228 1.64 11.28 -17.61
C VAL A 228 1.54 10.11 -18.59
N ALA A 229 0.38 9.99 -19.26
CA ALA A 229 0.15 8.96 -20.28
C ALA A 229 0.97 9.21 -21.54
N GLU A 230 1.28 10.47 -21.84
CA GLU A 230 2.21 10.82 -22.93
C GLU A 230 3.58 10.19 -22.67
N HIS A 231 4.12 9.47 -23.65
CA HIS A 231 5.40 8.78 -23.56
C HIS A 231 5.50 7.72 -22.44
N ARG A 232 4.38 7.19 -21.94
CA ARG A 232 4.34 6.12 -20.93
C ARG A 232 5.19 4.90 -21.36
N PRO A 233 6.16 4.46 -20.53
CA PRO A 233 6.87 3.21 -20.74
C PRO A 233 5.93 1.99 -20.69
N GLU A 234 6.21 0.98 -21.50
CA GLU A 234 5.34 -0.20 -21.64
C GLU A 234 5.10 -0.91 -20.29
N GLY A 235 3.84 -1.23 -20.01
CA GLY A 235 3.41 -2.00 -18.82
C GLY A 235 3.27 -1.21 -17.53
N TRP A 236 3.55 0.10 -17.50
CA TRP A 236 3.32 0.91 -16.31
C TRP A 236 1.84 1.22 -16.10
N ARG A 237 1.36 0.98 -14.88
CA ARG A 237 0.02 1.41 -14.45
C ARG A 237 0.05 2.89 -14.06
N ILE A 238 -0.89 3.68 -14.55
CA ILE A 238 -1.09 5.07 -14.14
C ILE A 238 -2.26 5.15 -13.16
N VAL A 239 -2.04 5.84 -12.03
CA VAL A 239 -3.09 6.22 -11.10
C VAL A 239 -3.08 7.75 -10.95
N VAL A 240 -4.19 8.41 -11.24
CA VAL A 240 -4.31 9.87 -11.12
C VAL A 240 -5.32 10.22 -10.04
N GLY A 241 -4.87 10.94 -9.02
CA GLY A 241 -5.76 11.57 -8.05
C GLY A 241 -6.23 12.95 -8.49
N MET A 242 -7.47 13.31 -8.21
CA MET A 242 -8.00 14.66 -8.42
C MET A 242 -9.10 14.99 -7.41
N SER A 243 -9.21 16.27 -7.04
CA SER A 243 -10.22 16.71 -6.08
C SER A 243 -11.66 16.66 -6.63
N THR A 244 -11.82 16.87 -7.94
CA THR A 244 -13.12 16.87 -8.62
C THR A 244 -12.98 16.33 -10.02
N LEU A 245 -13.98 15.56 -10.47
CA LEU A 245 -14.11 15.11 -11.85
C LEU A 245 -14.83 16.18 -12.68
N ASN A 246 -14.16 16.75 -13.69
CA ASN A 246 -14.78 17.70 -14.62
C ASN A 246 -15.05 17.08 -16.00
N ASP A 247 -14.17 16.19 -16.46
CA ASP A 247 -14.29 15.44 -17.71
C ASP A 247 -13.94 13.96 -17.45
N GLU A 248 -14.70 13.04 -18.06
CA GLU A 248 -14.41 11.60 -18.02
C GLU A 248 -13.43 11.26 -19.16
N PRO A 249 -12.14 11.00 -18.88
CA PRO A 249 -11.24 10.55 -19.93
C PRO A 249 -11.61 9.13 -20.36
N ASP A 250 -11.69 8.94 -21.68
CA ASP A 250 -12.06 7.66 -22.30
C ASP A 250 -11.11 6.52 -21.88
N GLY A 251 -11.68 5.41 -21.42
CA GLY A 251 -10.96 4.15 -21.18
C GLY A 251 -10.34 3.97 -19.79
N SER A 252 -10.47 4.94 -18.88
CA SER A 252 -9.98 4.84 -17.50
C SER A 252 -11.07 4.35 -16.54
N GLU A 253 -10.69 3.52 -15.57
CA GLU A 253 -11.58 3.22 -14.44
C GLU A 253 -11.64 4.44 -13.51
N ILE A 254 -12.83 4.84 -13.06
CA ILE A 254 -13.00 5.96 -12.12
C ILE A 254 -13.45 5.40 -10.76
N TRP A 255 -12.85 5.91 -9.69
CA TRP A 255 -13.21 5.58 -8.32
C TRP A 255 -13.37 6.85 -7.48
N ASP A 256 -14.61 7.23 -7.22
CA ASP A 256 -14.95 8.24 -6.22
C ASP A 256 -14.77 7.69 -4.81
N LEU A 257 -13.89 8.31 -4.03
CA LEU A 257 -13.70 7.96 -2.64
C LEU A 257 -14.87 8.48 -1.79
N PRO A 258 -15.28 7.74 -0.74
CA PRO A 258 -16.33 8.18 0.17
C PRO A 258 -15.88 9.45 0.92
N PRO A 259 -16.82 10.33 1.29
CA PRO A 259 -16.51 11.47 2.13
C PRO A 259 -15.94 11.00 3.48
N LEU A 260 -15.04 11.78 4.07
CA LEU A 260 -14.37 11.43 5.32
C LEU A 260 -15.35 11.21 6.49
N ASP A 261 -16.52 11.86 6.46
CA ASP A 261 -17.58 11.70 7.46
C ASP A 261 -18.08 10.24 7.54
N ASP A 262 -18.12 9.53 6.40
CA ASP A 262 -18.51 8.11 6.32
C ASP A 262 -17.44 7.19 6.93
N LEU A 263 -16.24 7.71 7.19
CA LEU A 263 -15.11 7.03 7.82
C LEU A 263 -14.81 7.57 9.24
N SER A 264 -15.67 8.42 9.79
CA SER A 264 -15.45 9.09 11.08
C SER A 264 -15.15 8.12 12.24
N ALA A 265 -15.79 6.95 12.26
CA ALA A 265 -15.55 5.91 13.26
C ALA A 265 -14.16 5.26 13.16
N ASP A 266 -13.54 5.30 11.98
CA ASP A 266 -12.24 4.70 11.71
C ASP A 266 -11.07 5.69 11.85
N LEU A 267 -11.34 7.00 11.95
CA LEU A 267 -10.31 8.05 12.02
C LEU A 267 -9.20 7.78 13.04
N PRO A 268 -9.45 7.31 14.28
CA PRO A 268 -8.37 7.02 15.23
C PRO A 268 -7.41 5.95 14.70
N ARG A 269 -7.94 4.94 14.02
CA ARG A 269 -7.15 3.85 13.43
C ARG A 269 -6.41 4.32 12.18
N MET A 270 -7.09 5.09 11.33
CA MET A 270 -6.49 5.69 10.13
C MET A 270 -5.29 6.57 10.50
N ILE A 271 -5.46 7.50 11.44
CA ILE A 271 -4.39 8.41 11.85
C ILE A 271 -3.26 7.66 12.55
N GLY A 272 -3.57 6.68 13.40
CA GLY A 272 -2.55 5.83 14.02
C GLY A 272 -1.72 5.06 12.99
N ALA A 273 -2.36 4.51 11.95
CA ALA A 273 -1.67 3.85 10.84
C ALA A 273 -0.81 4.83 10.03
N TRP A 274 -1.31 6.05 9.80
CA TRP A 274 -0.58 7.09 9.07
C TRP A 274 0.71 7.51 9.79
N VAL A 275 0.65 7.65 11.11
CA VAL A 275 1.84 7.94 11.96
C VAL A 275 2.87 6.82 11.83
N GLU A 276 2.47 5.56 11.95
CA GLU A 276 3.37 4.41 11.82
C GLU A 276 3.98 4.32 10.40
N GLU A 277 3.22 4.68 9.36
CA GLU A 277 3.72 4.73 7.98
C GLU A 277 4.75 5.84 7.77
N MET A 278 4.48 7.06 8.28
CA MET A 278 5.39 8.20 8.12
C MET A 278 6.63 8.12 9.00
N ALA A 279 6.52 7.51 10.18
CA ALA A 279 7.63 7.37 11.12
C ALA A 279 7.55 6.02 11.88
N PRO A 280 8.00 4.93 11.26
CA PRO A 280 7.95 3.59 11.85
C PRO A 280 8.57 3.53 13.25
N GLY A 281 7.84 2.96 14.20
CA GLY A 281 8.30 2.82 15.59
C GLY A 281 8.14 4.07 16.46
N LYS A 282 7.69 5.21 15.92
CA LYS A 282 7.25 6.34 16.75
C LYS A 282 5.84 6.10 17.26
N SER A 283 5.64 6.32 18.56
CA SER A 283 4.31 6.21 19.17
C SER A 283 3.57 7.54 19.15
N ILE A 284 2.24 7.51 19.28
CA ILE A 284 1.42 8.70 19.48
C ILE A 284 0.66 8.60 20.80
N SER A 285 0.58 9.70 21.54
CA SER A 285 -0.23 9.76 22.76
C SER A 285 -1.72 9.78 22.44
N ALA A 286 -2.55 9.27 23.36
CA ALA A 286 -4.01 9.29 23.19
C ALA A 286 -4.54 10.72 22.99
N ALA A 287 -4.03 11.70 23.75
CA ALA A 287 -4.42 13.10 23.63
C ALA A 287 -4.02 13.71 22.26
N ALA A 288 -2.83 13.40 21.76
CA ALA A 288 -2.41 13.85 20.43
C ALA A 288 -3.27 13.22 19.33
N LEU A 289 -3.56 11.92 19.44
CA LEU A 289 -4.42 11.22 18.49
C LEU A 289 -5.83 11.82 18.46
N GLU A 290 -6.43 12.08 19.63
CA GLU A 290 -7.75 12.73 19.74
C GLU A 290 -7.78 14.10 19.06
N GLN A 291 -6.74 14.93 19.22
CA GLN A 291 -6.65 16.22 18.54
C GLN A 291 -6.57 16.09 17.02
N LEU A 292 -5.80 15.14 16.50
CA LEU A 292 -5.71 14.90 15.07
C LEU A 292 -7.03 14.35 14.50
N VAL A 293 -7.75 13.52 15.24
CA VAL A 293 -9.09 13.04 14.85
C VAL A 293 -10.07 14.21 14.75
N LEU A 294 -10.07 15.12 15.74
CA LEU A 294 -10.90 16.34 15.69
C LEU A 294 -10.52 17.23 14.51
N MET A 295 -9.23 17.40 14.23
CA MET A 295 -8.72 18.14 13.08
C MET A 295 -9.17 17.51 11.76
N ALA A 296 -9.07 16.19 11.61
CA ALA A 296 -9.52 15.48 10.42
C ALA A 296 -11.01 15.75 10.13
N GLY A 297 -11.87 15.64 11.15
CA GLY A 297 -13.31 15.90 11.00
C GLY A 297 -13.67 17.36 10.71
N GLY A 298 -12.86 18.33 11.14
CA GLY A 298 -13.12 19.76 10.91
C GLY A 298 -12.51 20.32 9.62
N ASN A 299 -11.29 19.88 9.30
CA ASN A 299 -10.40 20.51 8.32
C ASN A 299 -9.97 19.55 7.19
N GLY A 300 -10.30 18.26 7.28
CA GLY A 300 -9.88 17.26 6.31
C GLY A 300 -8.45 16.75 6.52
N LEU A 301 -8.07 15.76 5.70
CA LEU A 301 -6.80 15.05 5.85
C LEU A 301 -5.58 15.85 5.38
N GLU A 302 -5.76 16.85 4.50
CA GLU A 302 -4.65 17.72 4.06
C GLU A 302 -4.07 18.56 5.21
N GLU A 303 -4.91 19.01 6.14
CA GLU A 303 -4.45 19.74 7.34
C GLU A 303 -3.74 18.78 8.31
N VAL A 304 -4.23 17.55 8.41
CA VAL A 304 -3.61 16.49 9.22
C VAL A 304 -2.23 16.13 8.66
N GLU A 305 -2.06 15.98 7.34
CA GLU A 305 -0.76 15.72 6.68
C GLU A 305 0.27 16.77 7.07
N ARG A 306 -0.10 18.06 6.95
CA ARG A 306 0.78 19.20 7.26
C ARG A 306 1.17 19.23 8.74
N THR A 307 0.21 19.00 9.62
CA THR A 307 0.41 18.99 11.07
C THR A 307 1.29 17.81 11.49
N LEU A 308 0.99 16.60 10.99
CA LEU A 308 1.75 15.39 11.27
C LEU A 308 3.21 15.53 10.83
N ALA A 309 3.47 16.05 9.64
CA ALA A 309 4.84 16.25 9.15
C ALA A 309 5.68 17.09 10.13
N THR A 310 5.10 18.16 10.69
CA THR A 310 5.77 19.03 11.65
C THR A 310 5.91 18.36 13.02
N ALA A 311 4.83 17.74 13.52
CA ALA A 311 4.82 17.08 14.82
C ALA A 311 5.83 15.91 14.87
N LEU A 312 5.91 15.10 13.81
CA LEU A 312 6.84 13.98 13.70
C LEU A 312 8.29 14.42 13.60
N ALA A 313 8.56 15.59 13.00
CA ALA A 313 9.90 16.17 12.96
C ALA A 313 10.35 16.71 14.33
N ALA A 314 9.40 17.25 15.13
CA ALA A 314 9.67 17.77 16.46
C ALA A 314 9.77 16.67 17.53
N ALA A 315 8.97 15.62 17.42
CA ALA A 315 8.93 14.52 18.37
C ALA A 315 10.17 13.60 18.24
N SER A 316 10.71 13.15 19.37
CA SER A 316 11.80 12.17 19.40
C SER A 316 11.26 10.76 19.10
N ASP A 317 10.65 10.12 20.10
CA ASP A 317 10.11 8.76 20.09
C ASP A 317 8.57 8.73 20.18
N ARG A 318 7.96 9.78 20.75
CA ARG A 318 6.52 9.88 20.94
C ARG A 318 5.97 11.24 20.55
N VAL A 319 4.89 11.23 19.76
CA VAL A 319 4.09 12.43 19.47
C VAL A 319 3.10 12.66 20.61
N ASP A 320 3.47 13.55 21.52
CA ASP A 320 2.60 14.09 22.56
C ASP A 320 1.86 15.37 22.10
N LEU A 321 0.83 15.76 22.85
CA LEU A 321 -0.04 16.91 22.55
C LEU A 321 0.75 18.21 22.34
N GLU A 322 1.86 18.41 23.06
CA GLU A 322 2.73 19.59 22.95
C GLU A 322 3.41 19.76 21.59
N HIS A 323 3.54 18.69 20.80
CA HIS A 323 4.07 18.73 19.43
C HIS A 323 3.00 19.13 18.42
N LEU A 324 1.73 19.06 18.82
CA LEU A 324 0.61 19.51 18.03
C LEU A 324 0.31 20.96 18.38
N PRO A 325 -0.35 21.70 17.48
CA PRO A 325 -0.89 23.01 17.81
C PRO A 325 -1.94 22.89 18.93
N VAL A 326 -1.51 23.04 20.19
CA VAL A 326 -2.37 23.08 21.39
C VAL A 326 -3.19 24.36 21.32
N ASP A 327 -4.51 24.26 21.08
CA ASP A 327 -5.42 25.41 20.87
C ASP A 327 -5.08 26.34 19.69
N GLY A 328 -4.06 25.98 18.91
CA GLY A 328 -3.48 26.82 17.90
C GLY A 328 -4.41 27.06 16.73
N TYR A 329 -5.29 26.14 16.31
CA TYR A 329 -6.07 26.43 15.09
C TYR A 329 -7.11 27.53 15.28
N ARG A 330 -7.83 27.56 16.42
CA ARG A 330 -8.74 28.68 16.73
C ARG A 330 -7.97 29.95 17.06
N THR A 331 -6.86 29.84 17.78
CA THR A 331 -6.08 31.01 18.20
C THR A 331 -5.25 31.60 17.05
N VAL A 332 -4.65 30.78 16.19
CA VAL A 332 -3.95 31.15 14.94
C VAL A 332 -4.94 31.64 13.91
N LEU A 333 -6.10 31.00 13.72
CA LEU A 333 -7.15 31.54 12.86
C LEU A 333 -7.58 32.92 13.36
N VAL A 334 -7.87 33.06 14.64
CA VAL A 334 -8.24 34.35 15.23
C VAL A 334 -7.08 35.35 15.12
N GLU A 335 -5.84 34.98 15.39
CA GLU A 335 -4.67 35.86 15.26
C GLU A 335 -4.41 36.28 13.82
N GLU A 336 -4.55 35.37 12.85
CA GLU A 336 -4.40 35.64 11.43
C GLU A 336 -5.51 36.55 10.91
N LEU A 337 -6.75 36.29 11.32
CA LEU A 337 -7.88 37.19 11.07
C LEU A 337 -7.64 38.55 11.72
N MET A 338 -7.14 38.60 12.96
CA MET A 338 -6.83 39.83 13.69
C MET A 338 -5.67 40.63 13.08
N LYS A 339 -4.81 40.01 12.26
CA LYS A 339 -3.77 40.70 11.46
C LYS A 339 -4.36 41.37 10.21
N THR A 340 -5.56 40.98 9.77
CA THR A 340 -6.24 41.67 8.67
C THR A 340 -6.86 42.97 9.14
N GLY A 341 -7.02 43.94 8.23
CA GLY A 341 -7.70 45.20 8.53
C GLY A 341 -9.19 45.06 8.87
N ASN A 342 -9.80 43.90 8.57
CA ASN A 342 -11.20 43.60 8.88
C ASN A 342 -11.40 42.09 9.18
N PRO A 343 -11.18 41.66 10.44
CA PRO A 343 -11.20 40.25 10.83
C PRO A 343 -12.54 39.56 10.60
N LEU A 344 -13.65 40.27 10.80
CA LEU A 344 -15.00 39.69 10.63
C LEU A 344 -15.34 39.47 9.16
N ALA A 345 -14.96 40.40 8.28
CA ALA A 345 -15.14 40.23 6.84
C ALA A 345 -14.28 39.09 6.31
N ALA A 346 -13.04 38.95 6.79
CA ALA A 346 -12.15 37.85 6.41
C ALA A 346 -12.68 36.47 6.88
N LEU A 347 -13.25 36.41 8.09
CA LEU A 347 -13.90 35.18 8.58
C LEU A 347 -15.13 34.84 7.75
N GLU A 348 -15.96 35.85 7.47
CA GLU A 348 -17.15 35.70 6.64
C GLU A 348 -16.78 35.24 5.22
N GLU A 349 -15.77 35.84 4.60
CA GLU A 349 -15.27 35.42 3.29
C GLU A 349 -14.90 33.95 3.28
N ARG A 350 -14.10 33.53 4.27
CA ARG A 350 -13.60 32.17 4.37
C ARG A 350 -14.71 31.14 4.55
N VAL A 351 -15.69 31.44 5.41
CA VAL A 351 -16.88 30.58 5.61
C VAL A 351 -17.72 30.50 4.34
N LEU A 352 -17.96 31.62 3.66
CA LEU A 352 -18.76 31.64 2.43
C LEU A 352 -18.07 30.89 1.30
N ARG A 353 -16.76 31.09 1.12
CA ARG A 353 -15.95 30.39 0.11
C ARG A 353 -15.98 28.88 0.32
N GLU A 354 -15.67 28.43 1.53
CA GLU A 354 -15.68 27.01 1.90
C GLU A 354 -17.04 26.35 1.65
N VAL A 355 -18.14 26.98 2.06
CA VAL A 355 -19.48 26.40 1.90
C VAL A 355 -19.88 26.36 0.43
N VAL A 356 -19.57 27.39 -0.35
CA VAL A 356 -19.88 27.42 -1.79
C VAL A 356 -19.05 26.38 -2.55
N GLU A 357 -17.77 26.21 -2.21
CA GLU A 357 -16.88 25.20 -2.81
C GLU A 357 -17.35 23.77 -2.50
N ARG A 358 -17.67 23.45 -1.24
CA ARG A 358 -18.24 22.14 -0.85
C ARG A 358 -19.58 21.84 -1.51
N CYS A 359 -20.36 22.88 -1.83
CA CYS A 359 -21.61 22.73 -2.57
C CYS A 359 -21.40 22.67 -4.09
N GLY A 360 -20.16 22.67 -4.59
CA GLY A 360 -19.86 22.68 -6.02
C GLY A 360 -20.42 23.92 -6.74
N TRP A 361 -20.40 25.08 -6.07
CA TRP A 361 -20.97 26.34 -6.56
C TRP A 361 -22.49 26.31 -6.80
N ARG A 362 -23.21 25.32 -6.24
CA ARG A 362 -24.68 25.29 -6.22
C ARG A 362 -25.24 26.30 -5.22
N MET A 363 -25.42 27.53 -5.70
CA MET A 363 -25.80 28.70 -4.89
C MET A 363 -27.06 28.54 -4.03
N GLN A 364 -28.03 27.73 -4.47
CA GLN A 364 -29.25 27.48 -3.72
C GLN A 364 -28.98 26.60 -2.49
N GLU A 365 -28.22 25.53 -2.68
CA GLU A 365 -27.81 24.60 -1.61
C GLU A 365 -26.90 25.29 -0.60
N ALA A 366 -25.94 26.08 -1.08
CA ALA A 366 -25.05 26.87 -0.23
C ALA A 366 -25.83 27.86 0.65
N ALA A 367 -26.83 28.55 0.09
CA ALA A 367 -27.66 29.50 0.83
C ALA A 367 -28.50 28.80 1.93
N GLU A 368 -29.06 27.63 1.61
CA GLU A 368 -29.83 26.82 2.58
C GLU A 368 -28.95 26.34 3.74
N ARG A 369 -27.73 25.85 3.45
CA ARG A 369 -26.78 25.43 4.49
C ARG A 369 -26.30 26.59 5.37
N LEU A 370 -26.15 27.78 4.80
CA LEU A 370 -25.78 29.00 5.53
C LEU A 370 -26.94 29.63 6.30
N GLY A 371 -28.18 29.17 6.10
CA GLY A 371 -29.38 29.74 6.72
C GLY A 371 -29.69 31.18 6.25
N ILE A 372 -29.26 31.55 5.04
CA ILE A 372 -29.50 32.88 4.46
C ILE A 372 -30.21 32.79 3.12
N SER A 373 -30.81 33.90 2.67
CA SER A 373 -31.40 33.93 1.33
C SER A 373 -30.31 33.87 0.25
N ARG A 374 -30.61 33.27 -0.90
CA ARG A 374 -29.72 33.25 -2.08
C ARG A 374 -29.29 34.65 -2.52
N VAL A 375 -30.17 35.65 -2.39
CA VAL A 375 -29.87 37.05 -2.71
C VAL A 375 -28.86 37.63 -1.72
N THR A 376 -28.99 37.28 -0.43
CA THR A 376 -28.04 37.67 0.62
C THR A 376 -26.67 37.06 0.38
N LEU A 377 -26.62 35.77 0.02
CA LEU A 377 -25.39 35.06 -0.31
C LEU A 377 -24.67 35.72 -1.49
N TRP A 378 -25.38 35.95 -2.60
CA TRP A 378 -24.80 36.59 -3.78
C TRP A 378 -24.24 37.98 -3.48
N ARG A 379 -24.97 38.81 -2.72
CA ARG A 379 -24.51 40.14 -2.33
C ARG A 379 -23.23 40.07 -1.49
N LYS A 380 -23.20 39.19 -0.48
CA LYS A 380 -22.02 39.01 0.38
C LYS A 380 -20.80 38.50 -0.38
N MET A 381 -20.98 37.55 -1.31
CA MET A 381 -19.88 37.08 -2.16
C MET A 381 -19.31 38.19 -3.04
N LYS A 382 -20.18 39.02 -3.64
CA LYS A 382 -19.76 40.16 -4.45
C LYS A 382 -19.00 41.19 -3.62
N ASP A 383 -19.50 41.52 -2.43
CA ASP A 383 -18.87 42.49 -1.53
C ASP A 383 -17.49 42.00 -1.01
N LEU A 384 -17.29 40.68 -0.94
CA LEU A 384 -16.06 40.04 -0.46
C LEU A 384 -15.15 39.53 -1.58
N GLY A 385 -15.48 39.77 -2.87
CA GLY A 385 -14.65 39.36 -4.00
C GLY A 385 -14.54 37.83 -4.18
N ILE A 386 -15.54 37.07 -3.75
CA ILE A 386 -15.57 35.61 -3.91
C ILE A 386 -16.11 35.28 -5.29
N GLU A 387 -15.20 34.91 -6.19
CA GLU A 387 -15.52 34.50 -7.56
C GLU A 387 -15.05 33.07 -7.82
N LYS A 388 -15.71 32.40 -8.75
CA LYS A 388 -15.32 31.05 -9.18
C LYS A 388 -14.02 31.19 -9.98
N SER A 389 -12.92 30.68 -9.45
CA SER A 389 -11.68 30.54 -10.20
C SER A 389 -11.95 29.64 -11.41
N SER A 390 -11.86 30.22 -12.60
CA SER A 390 -12.11 29.57 -13.89
C SER A 390 -11.13 28.45 -14.20
#